data_AF-A0A958VMT4-F1
#
_entry.id   AF-A0A958VMT4-F1
#
_cell.length_a   1.000
_cell.length_b   1.000
_cell.length_c   1.000
_cell.angle_alpha   90.00
_cell.angle_beta   90.00
_cell.angle_gamma   90.00
#
_symmetry.space_group_name_H-M   'P 1'
#
loop_
_entity.id
_entity.type
_entity.pdbx_description
1 polymer ?
#
loop_
_entity_poly.entity_id
_entity_poly.type
_entity_poly.pdbx_seq_one_letter_code
_entity_poly.pdbx_strand_id
1 'polypeptide(L)'
;FIMSRKIIALLTLPLLIILSSWTKDSTYKSNLDDEIAMTNQLIQMINDHRMNVGKPLLIRNATADRLAEEHTVYMISQNAVSSDNFIDRLEVLEQKENAEEVAENMVVEINVEEAMNACLTANWLKVNVEGDFTHTGIAIRSDHSGRYYFTQIFYK
;
A
#
# COMPACT_ATOMS: atom_id res chain seq x y z
N PHE A 1 4.09 -18.86 78.40
CA PHE A 1 4.87 -18.59 77.18
C PHE A 1 3.88 -18.63 76.00
N ILE A 2 3.13 -17.57 75.70
CA ILE A 2 3.45 -16.39 74.85
C ILE A 2 3.92 -16.76 73.43
N MET A 3 3.03 -16.42 72.46
CA MET A 3 3.23 -16.04 71.03
C MET A 3 3.90 -17.06 70.08
N SER A 4 3.55 -17.17 68.79
CA SER A 4 3.14 -16.14 67.84
C SER A 4 2.39 -16.73 66.64
N ARG A 5 1.47 -15.95 66.07
CA ARG A 5 0.82 -16.17 64.77
C ARG A 5 1.83 -16.03 63.63
N LYS A 6 1.75 -16.87 62.59
CA LYS A 6 2.18 -16.51 61.23
C LYS A 6 1.19 -17.02 60.19
N ILE A 7 0.45 -16.07 59.65
CA ILE A 7 -0.26 -16.15 58.37
C ILE A 7 0.81 -16.22 57.28
N ILE A 8 0.72 -17.18 56.35
CA ILE A 8 1.46 -17.10 55.08
C ILE A 8 0.44 -17.19 53.96
N ALA A 9 0.49 -16.16 53.13
CA ALA A 9 -0.47 -15.77 52.14
C ALA A 9 -0.60 -16.77 50.98
N LEU A 10 -1.83 -16.89 50.51
CA LEU A 10 -2.21 -17.43 49.22
C LEU A 10 -1.54 -16.57 48.12
N LEU A 11 -0.44 -17.05 47.55
CA LEU A 11 0.17 -16.46 46.36
C LEU A 11 -0.50 -17.08 45.14
N THR A 12 -1.64 -16.52 44.75
CA THR A 12 -2.13 -16.68 43.38
C THR A 12 -1.11 -16.01 42.46
N LEU A 13 -0.54 -16.76 41.52
CA LEU A 13 0.30 -16.21 40.46
C LEU A 13 -0.62 -15.97 39.24
N PRO A 14 -1.14 -14.75 39.00
CA PRO A 14 -1.89 -14.51 37.79
C PRO A 14 -0.90 -14.22 36.67
N LEU A 15 -0.86 -15.15 35.71
CA LEU A 15 -0.97 -14.84 34.28
C LEU A 15 -0.12 -13.66 33.77
N LEU A 16 1.18 -13.88 33.63
CA LEU A 16 2.10 -12.94 32.97
C LEU A 16 2.20 -13.27 31.46
N ILE A 17 1.07 -13.31 30.75
CA ILE A 17 1.05 -13.52 29.29
C ILE A 17 -0.13 -12.77 28.63
N ILE A 18 -0.19 -11.43 28.67
CA ILE A 18 -1.06 -10.68 27.72
C ILE A 18 -0.54 -9.28 27.32
N LEU A 19 0.78 -9.01 27.27
CA LEU A 19 1.27 -7.69 26.81
C LEU A 19 1.82 -7.67 25.38
N SER A 20 1.94 -8.81 24.68
CA SER A 20 2.51 -8.86 23.32
C SER A 20 1.51 -8.63 22.19
N SER A 21 0.20 -8.58 22.47
CA SER A 21 -0.83 -8.43 21.44
C SER A 21 -1.22 -6.98 21.14
N TRP A 22 -0.85 -6.02 22.01
CA TRP A 22 -1.31 -4.64 21.84
C TRP A 22 -0.36 -3.77 20.99
N THR A 23 0.93 -4.11 20.97
CA THR A 23 1.93 -3.34 20.20
C THR A 23 1.83 -3.55 18.69
N LYS A 24 1.36 -4.73 18.24
CA LYS A 24 1.22 -5.04 16.80
C LYS A 24 0.11 -4.24 16.14
N ASP A 25 -1.01 -4.06 16.85
CA ASP A 25 -2.19 -3.35 16.33
C ASP A 25 -1.90 -1.85 16.12
N SER A 26 -1.21 -1.21 17.07
CA SER A 26 -0.79 0.19 16.93
C SER A 26 0.20 0.42 15.80
N THR A 27 1.18 -0.47 15.61
CA THR A 27 2.18 -0.35 14.53
C THR A 27 1.56 -0.61 13.17
N TYR A 28 0.74 -1.66 13.03
CA TYR A 28 0.02 -1.94 11.78
C TYR A 28 -0.89 -0.77 11.38
N LYS A 29 -1.63 -0.21 12.35
CA LYS A 29 -2.47 0.95 12.11
C LYS A 29 -1.66 2.18 11.69
N SER A 30 -0.54 2.46 12.35
CA SER A 30 0.35 3.58 11.98
C SER A 30 0.84 3.43 10.54
N ASN A 31 1.34 2.25 10.17
CA ASN A 31 1.82 1.99 8.82
C ASN A 31 0.72 2.16 7.77
N LEU A 32 -0.50 1.70 8.07
CA LEU A 32 -1.64 1.86 7.16
C LEU A 32 -2.03 3.32 6.97
N ASP A 33 -2.06 4.11 8.05
CA ASP A 33 -2.36 5.54 7.98
C ASP A 33 -1.29 6.28 7.13
N ASP A 34 -0.01 5.93 7.29
CA ASP A 34 1.10 6.46 6.48
C ASP A 34 0.97 6.04 5.00
N GLU A 35 0.71 4.76 4.73
CA GLU A 35 0.51 4.21 3.38
C GLU A 35 -0.63 4.91 2.63
N ILE A 36 -1.74 5.18 3.31
CA ILE A 36 -2.87 5.93 2.76
C ILE A 36 -2.47 7.37 2.47
N ALA A 37 -1.78 8.04 3.40
CA ALA A 37 -1.33 9.42 3.21
C ALA A 37 -0.39 9.54 2.00
N MET A 38 0.60 8.64 1.89
CA MET A 38 1.50 8.56 0.74
C MET A 38 0.75 8.31 -0.56
N THR A 39 -0.21 7.37 -0.57
CA THR A 39 -0.99 7.04 -1.76
C THR A 39 -1.77 8.27 -2.25
N ASN A 40 -2.37 9.02 -1.34
CA ASN A 40 -3.13 10.24 -1.65
C ASN A 40 -2.24 11.37 -2.15
N GLN A 41 -1.07 11.55 -1.53
CA GLN A 41 -0.10 12.54 -1.99
C GLN A 41 0.41 12.20 -3.39
N LEU A 42 0.72 10.94 -3.66
CA LEU A 42 1.21 10.51 -4.96
C LEU A 42 0.20 10.75 -6.08
N ILE A 43 -1.08 10.36 -5.89
CA ILE A 43 -2.10 10.62 -6.91
C ILE A 43 -2.31 12.12 -7.13
N GLN A 44 -2.21 12.94 -6.09
CA GLN A 44 -2.29 14.39 -6.22
C GLN A 44 -1.15 14.92 -7.11
N MET A 45 0.09 14.52 -6.83
CA MET A 45 1.25 14.97 -7.60
C MET A 45 1.22 14.51 -9.06
N ILE A 46 0.75 13.29 -9.32
CA ILE A 46 0.52 12.78 -10.68
C ILE A 46 -0.51 13.64 -11.41
N ASN A 47 -1.61 13.98 -10.74
CA ASN A 47 -2.66 14.80 -11.29
C ASN A 47 -2.22 16.25 -11.52
N ASP A 48 -1.42 16.83 -10.62
CA ASP A 48 -0.79 18.14 -10.79
C ASP A 48 0.14 18.15 -12.01
N HIS A 49 0.96 17.11 -12.17
CA HIS A 49 1.79 16.94 -13.37
C HIS A 49 0.96 16.84 -14.65
N ARG A 50 -0.09 16.00 -14.65
CA ARG A 50 -1.01 15.85 -15.79
C ARG A 50 -1.64 17.18 -16.19
N MET A 51 -2.12 17.96 -15.23
CA MET A 51 -2.64 19.31 -15.49
C MET A 51 -1.58 20.21 -16.15
N ASN A 52 -0.34 20.19 -15.65
CA ASN A 52 0.75 21.01 -16.19
C ASN A 52 1.11 20.67 -17.64
N VAL A 53 0.93 19.42 -18.06
CA VAL A 53 1.17 18.98 -19.46
C VAL A 53 -0.11 18.94 -20.30
N GLY A 54 -1.21 19.52 -19.82
CA GLY A 54 -2.47 19.65 -20.57
C GLY A 54 -3.30 18.36 -20.65
N LYS A 55 -3.09 17.41 -19.75
CA LYS A 55 -3.84 16.15 -19.65
C LYS A 55 -4.95 16.26 -18.59
N PRO A 56 -6.10 15.61 -18.78
CA PRO A 56 -7.14 15.53 -17.75
C PRO A 56 -6.64 14.79 -16.49
N LEU A 57 -7.23 15.14 -15.35
CA LEU A 57 -7.02 14.43 -14.09
C LEU A 57 -7.47 12.96 -14.22
N LEU A 58 -6.72 12.04 -13.62
CA LEU A 58 -7.13 10.65 -13.47
C LEU A 58 -8.17 10.54 -12.35
N ILE A 59 -9.23 9.78 -12.61
CA ILE A 59 -10.31 9.50 -11.67
C ILE A 59 -10.00 8.18 -10.94
N ARG A 60 -10.01 8.20 -9.61
CA ARG A 60 -9.85 6.99 -8.79
C ARG A 60 -11.02 6.04 -9.02
N ASN A 61 -10.72 4.77 -9.28
CA ASN A 61 -11.70 3.70 -9.42
C ASN A 61 -11.48 2.61 -8.37
N ALA A 62 -12.56 2.19 -7.71
CA ALA A 62 -12.50 1.24 -6.60
C ALA A 62 -12.07 -0.17 -7.02
N THR A 63 -12.48 -0.63 -8.22
CA THR A 63 -12.05 -1.92 -8.77
C THR A 63 -10.55 -1.88 -9.04
N ALA A 64 -10.07 -0.82 -9.69
CA ALA A 64 -8.65 -0.65 -9.98
C ALA A 64 -7.81 -0.52 -8.69
N ASP A 65 -8.28 0.21 -7.68
CA ASP A 65 -7.61 0.34 -6.38
C ASP A 65 -7.43 -1.02 -5.70
N ARG A 66 -8.49 -1.83 -5.67
CA ARG A 66 -8.44 -3.18 -5.11
C ARG A 66 -7.43 -4.05 -5.86
N LEU A 67 -7.42 -4.00 -7.19
CA LEU A 67 -6.47 -4.78 -8.00
C LEU A 67 -5.02 -4.32 -7.78
N ALA A 68 -4.80 -3.01 -7.65
CA ALA A 68 -3.48 -2.45 -7.33
C ALA A 68 -3.02 -2.91 -5.94
N GLU A 69 -3.91 -2.91 -4.94
CA GLU A 69 -3.62 -3.40 -3.60
C GLU A 69 -3.27 -4.90 -3.60
N GLU A 70 -4.10 -5.72 -4.25
CA GLU A 70 -3.87 -7.17 -4.36
C GLU A 70 -2.52 -7.48 -5.01
N HIS A 71 -2.16 -6.76 -6.08
CA HIS A 71 -0.87 -6.93 -6.74
C HIS A 71 0.31 -6.45 -5.91
N THR A 72 0.16 -5.33 -5.19
CA THR A 72 1.19 -4.84 -4.27
C THR A 72 1.46 -5.84 -3.15
N VAL A 73 0.41 -6.44 -2.57
CA VAL A 73 0.55 -7.50 -1.56
C VAL A 73 1.20 -8.76 -2.17
N TYR A 74 0.86 -9.10 -3.41
CA TYR A 74 1.52 -10.18 -4.12
C TYR A 74 3.02 -9.93 -4.29
N MET A 75 3.44 -8.75 -4.77
CA MET A 75 4.85 -8.39 -4.91
C MET A 75 5.61 -8.46 -3.58
N ILE A 76 5.00 -8.03 -2.47
CA ILE A 76 5.57 -8.21 -1.12
C ILE A 76 5.76 -9.69 -0.81
N SER A 77 4.77 -10.53 -1.09
CA SER A 77 4.84 -11.97 -0.83
C SER A 77 5.94 -12.68 -1.64
N GLN A 78 6.22 -12.18 -2.85
CA GLN A 78 7.28 -12.68 -3.71
C GLN A 78 8.64 -12.05 -3.42
N ASN A 79 8.67 -10.98 -2.62
CA ASN A 79 9.87 -10.17 -2.40
C ASN A 79 10.51 -9.69 -3.73
N ALA A 80 9.68 -9.34 -4.71
CA ALA A 80 10.11 -8.98 -6.05
C ALA A 80 9.08 -8.09 -6.76
N VAL A 81 9.58 -7.17 -7.60
CA VAL A 81 8.75 -6.45 -8.58
C VAL A 81 8.45 -7.40 -9.73
N SER A 82 7.19 -7.56 -10.10
CA SER A 82 6.75 -8.45 -11.17
C SER A 82 5.49 -7.93 -11.82
N SER A 83 5.32 -8.20 -13.12
CA SER A 83 4.07 -7.98 -13.84
C SER A 83 3.18 -9.23 -13.86
N ASP A 84 3.37 -10.15 -12.92
CA ASP A 84 2.62 -11.41 -12.88
C ASP A 84 1.11 -11.13 -12.80
N ASN A 85 0.32 -12.00 -13.41
CA ASN A 85 -1.15 -11.91 -13.44
C ASN A 85 -1.69 -10.59 -14.04
N PHE A 86 -0.89 -9.87 -14.83
CA PHE A 86 -1.34 -8.65 -15.52
C PHE A 86 -2.55 -8.89 -16.41
N ILE A 87 -2.59 -10.00 -17.14
CA ILE A 87 -3.72 -10.38 -17.98
C ILE A 87 -4.99 -10.58 -17.15
N ASP A 88 -4.90 -11.25 -16.00
CA ASP A 88 -6.06 -11.44 -15.12
C ASP A 88 -6.61 -10.10 -14.61
N ARG A 89 -5.74 -9.14 -14.28
CA ARG A 89 -6.17 -7.79 -13.87
C ARG A 89 -6.80 -7.01 -15.02
N LEU A 90 -6.23 -7.10 -16.22
CA LEU A 90 -6.78 -6.53 -17.45
C LEU A 90 -8.20 -7.08 -17.67
N GLU A 91 -8.38 -8.40 -17.66
CA GLU A 91 -9.69 -9.03 -17.87
C GLU A 91 -10.73 -8.58 -16.84
N VAL A 92 -10.34 -8.39 -15.57
CA VAL A 92 -11.25 -7.87 -14.54
C VAL A 92 -11.68 -6.42 -14.85
N LEU A 93 -10.76 -5.57 -15.33
CA LEU A 93 -11.07 -4.18 -15.69
C LEU A 93 -11.92 -4.09 -16.95
N GLU A 94 -11.63 -4.92 -17.96
CA GLU A 94 -12.47 -5.06 -19.15
C GLU A 94 -13.90 -5.46 -18.76
N GLN A 95 -14.06 -6.47 -17.90
CA GLN A 95 -15.37 -7.00 -17.53
C GLN A 95 -16.17 -6.08 -16.59
N LYS A 96 -15.51 -5.40 -15.64
CA LYS A 96 -16.20 -4.63 -14.59
C LYS A 96 -16.31 -3.14 -14.91
N GLU A 97 -15.31 -2.60 -15.59
CA GLU A 97 -15.18 -1.16 -15.83
C GLU A 97 -15.27 -0.81 -17.33
N ASN A 98 -15.39 -1.81 -18.21
CA ASN A 98 -15.35 -1.66 -19.67
C ASN A 98 -14.06 -0.99 -20.16
N ALA A 99 -12.94 -1.29 -19.51
CA ALA A 99 -11.63 -0.78 -19.93
C ALA A 99 -11.28 -1.28 -21.34
N GLU A 100 -10.76 -0.39 -22.18
CA GLU A 100 -10.27 -0.74 -23.54
C GLU A 100 -8.74 -0.76 -23.60
N GLU A 101 -8.09 0.06 -22.79
CA GLU A 101 -6.63 0.12 -22.67
C GLU A 101 -6.25 0.10 -21.19
N VAL A 102 -5.24 -0.69 -20.82
CA VAL A 102 -4.71 -0.78 -19.45
C VAL A 102 -3.19 -0.69 -19.47
N ALA A 103 -2.63 0.04 -18.51
CA ALA A 103 -1.19 0.07 -18.26
C ALA A 103 -0.90 0.03 -16.76
N GLU A 104 0.32 -0.37 -16.40
CA GLU A 104 0.75 -0.46 -15.02
C GLU A 104 2.15 0.12 -14.78
N ASN A 105 2.29 0.74 -13.62
CA ASN A 105 3.54 1.18 -13.03
C ASN A 105 3.77 0.40 -11.73
N MET A 106 4.97 -0.16 -11.55
CA MET A 106 5.31 -0.95 -10.36
C MET A 106 6.71 -0.61 -9.86
N VAL A 107 6.84 -0.26 -8.58
CA VAL A 107 8.11 0.20 -7.98
C VAL A 107 8.30 -0.46 -6.62
N VAL A 108 9.56 -0.74 -6.27
CA VAL A 108 9.97 -1.06 -4.90
C VAL A 108 11.09 -0.11 -4.49
N GLU A 109 10.96 0.52 -3.33
CA GLU A 109 12.00 1.41 -2.77
C GLU A 109 12.20 1.18 -1.27
N ILE A 110 13.38 1.55 -0.78
CA ILE A 110 13.79 1.21 0.61
C ILE A 110 13.20 2.17 1.63
N ASN A 111 12.98 3.44 1.28
CA ASN A 111 12.40 4.41 2.20
C ASN A 111 11.24 5.17 1.56
N VAL A 112 10.35 5.74 2.39
CA VAL A 112 9.16 6.50 1.97
C VAL A 112 9.52 7.62 1.01
N GLU A 113 10.54 8.40 1.36
CA GLU A 113 10.94 9.61 0.63
C GLU A 113 11.52 9.26 -0.75
N GLU A 114 12.28 8.16 -0.84
CA GLU A 114 12.79 7.56 -2.07
C GLU A 114 11.67 6.95 -2.90
N ALA A 115 10.71 6.24 -2.29
CA ALA A 115 9.52 5.72 -2.98
C ALA A 115 8.71 6.86 -3.61
N MET A 116 8.54 7.95 -2.88
CA MET A 116 7.89 9.17 -3.37
C MET A 116 8.71 9.83 -4.48
N ASN A 117 10.02 9.99 -4.31
CA ASN A 117 10.87 10.66 -5.29
C ASN A 117 11.03 9.83 -6.58
N ALA A 118 11.16 8.51 -6.47
CA ALA A 118 11.21 7.59 -7.61
C ALA A 118 9.93 7.69 -8.44
N CYS A 119 8.77 7.75 -7.78
CA CYS A 119 7.49 7.95 -8.47
C CYS A 119 7.42 9.25 -9.29
N LEU A 120 8.08 10.32 -8.82
CA LEU A 120 7.98 11.66 -9.41
C LEU A 120 9.07 11.95 -10.44
N THR A 121 10.15 11.18 -10.45
CA THR A 121 11.35 11.48 -11.24
C THR A 121 11.66 10.43 -12.31
N ALA A 122 11.08 9.23 -12.24
CA ALA A 122 11.40 8.16 -13.18
C ALA A 122 10.68 8.32 -14.53
N ASN A 123 11.47 8.54 -15.58
CA ASN A 123 10.99 8.83 -16.94
C ASN A 123 10.12 7.73 -17.58
N TRP A 124 10.24 6.48 -17.13
CA TRP A 124 9.43 5.36 -17.63
C TRP A 124 8.04 5.29 -16.97
N LEU A 125 7.91 5.74 -15.71
CA LEU A 125 6.61 5.94 -15.06
C LEU A 125 5.82 7.06 -15.74
N LYS A 126 6.56 8.08 -16.20
CA LYS A 126 6.03 9.27 -16.86
C LYS A 126 5.26 8.96 -18.14
N VAL A 127 5.68 7.96 -18.93
CA VAL A 127 4.97 7.57 -20.17
C VAL A 127 3.53 7.13 -19.87
N ASN A 128 3.33 6.30 -18.84
CA ASN A 128 1.98 5.87 -18.44
C ASN A 128 1.20 7.02 -17.79
N VAL A 129 1.87 7.83 -16.96
CA VAL A 129 1.26 9.03 -16.33
C VAL A 129 0.79 10.06 -17.36
N GLU A 130 1.49 10.23 -18.48
CA GLU A 130 1.10 11.15 -19.57
C GLU A 130 0.23 10.47 -20.64
N GLY A 131 -0.01 9.17 -20.48
CA GLY A 131 -0.88 8.36 -21.34
C GLY A 131 -2.30 8.90 -21.40
N ASP A 132 -3.00 8.50 -22.46
CA ASP A 132 -4.41 8.85 -22.68
C ASP A 132 -5.33 7.96 -21.83
N PHE A 133 -5.17 8.03 -20.51
CA PHE A 133 -6.00 7.31 -19.54
C PHE A 133 -6.95 8.25 -18.82
N THR A 134 -8.10 7.72 -18.40
CA THR A 134 -9.16 8.49 -17.72
C THR A 134 -9.28 8.10 -16.25
N HIS A 135 -8.98 6.84 -15.91
CA HIS A 135 -9.13 6.29 -14.58
C HIS A 135 -7.83 5.67 -14.08
N THR A 136 -7.73 5.51 -12.76
CA THR A 136 -6.59 4.88 -12.12
C THR A 136 -6.96 4.16 -10.83
N GLY A 137 -6.19 3.12 -10.53
CA GLY A 137 -6.13 2.48 -9.22
C GLY A 137 -4.72 2.54 -8.67
N ILE A 138 -4.54 2.74 -7.38
CA ILE A 138 -3.21 2.99 -6.81
C ILE A 138 -3.10 2.51 -5.37
N ALA A 139 -2.01 1.80 -5.05
CA ALA A 139 -1.75 1.28 -3.72
C ALA A 139 -0.26 1.29 -3.37
N ILE A 140 0.04 1.73 -2.14
CA ILE A 140 1.36 1.62 -1.50
C ILE A 140 1.23 0.72 -0.26
N ARG A 141 2.14 -0.26 -0.12
CA ARG A 141 2.25 -1.11 1.09
C ARG A 141 3.70 -1.30 1.47
N SER A 142 3.97 -1.43 2.77
CA SER A 142 5.27 -1.74 3.32
C SER A 142 5.44 -3.24 3.62
N ASP A 143 6.64 -3.77 3.41
CA ASP A 143 7.01 -5.07 3.95
C ASP A 143 7.50 -4.98 5.41
N HIS A 144 7.79 -6.13 6.03
CA HIS A 144 8.26 -6.18 7.43
C HIS A 144 9.64 -5.53 7.63
N SER A 145 10.38 -5.24 6.56
CA SER A 145 11.68 -4.60 6.56
C SER A 145 11.59 -3.09 6.30
N GLY A 146 10.37 -2.57 6.10
CA GLY A 146 10.11 -1.15 5.86
C GLY A 146 10.28 -0.73 4.40
N ARG A 147 10.46 -1.67 3.45
CA ARG A 147 10.49 -1.33 2.02
C ARG A 147 9.08 -1.11 1.51
N TYR A 148 8.89 -0.08 0.70
CA TYR A 148 7.60 0.24 0.10
C TYR A 148 7.49 -0.36 -1.29
N TYR A 149 6.35 -1.02 -1.52
CA TYR A 149 5.92 -1.53 -2.80
C TYR A 149 4.76 -0.69 -3.30
N PHE A 150 4.77 -0.43 -4.59
CA PHE A 150 3.82 0.44 -5.26
C PHE A 150 3.28 -0.23 -6.52
N THR A 151 1.97 -0.19 -6.68
CA THR A 151 1.31 -0.49 -7.95
C THR A 151 0.39 0.67 -8.29
N GLN A 152 0.46 1.14 -9.52
CA GLN A 152 -0.57 1.99 -10.11
C GLN A 152 -1.03 1.41 -11.43
N ILE A 153 -2.34 1.28 -11.56
CA ILE A 153 -3.03 0.84 -12.74
C ILE A 153 -3.68 2.05 -13.39
N PHE A 154 -3.61 2.15 -14.71
CA PHE A 154 -4.25 3.17 -15.53
C PHE A 154 -5.18 2.47 -16.50
N TYR A 155 -6.37 3.04 -16.73
CA TYR A 155 -7.22 2.56 -17.81
C TYR A 155 -8.08 3.68 -18.41
N LYS A 156 -8.64 3.43 -19.59
CA LYS A 156 -9.71 4.23 -20.18
C LYS A 156 -10.79 3.35 -20.78
#